data_AF-A0A9E3Y299-F1
#
_entry.id   AF-A0A9E3Y299-F1
#
_cell.length_a   1.000
_cell.length_b   1.000
_cell.length_c   1.000
_cell.angle_alpha   90.00
_cell.angle_beta   90.00
_cell.angle_gamma   90.00
#
_symmetry.space_group_name_H-M   'P 1'
#
loop_
_entity.id
_entity.type
_entity.pdbx_description
1 polymer ?
#
loop_
_entity_poly.entity_id
_entity_poly.type
_entity_poly.pdbx_seq_one_letter_code
_entity_poly.pdbx_strand_id
1 'polypeptide(L)'
;MTQHSLAGVSRRAAEPFAGRSHQDLALLVRELLLCGHMIDRSGMPHLIERYGRDGMAEIAIAEWMGASPNYSRRMQALLDFESPSVATICKNIQLDIGGPLEFLDFRFTVHDDDHAEFHLDHCGALMDVEPMGEDYVHTMCHTIEDPTFDATAAATNPRARIRPIHRPPRIPADRQPHCAWTITVDPGADPLPFPADAERVADSEVARLPLAVRPTDLPDTDGANDYRGPMDPDLRLSRFSSATLAAIAEELALQCHLLSRAFLLPVTDRSGGAEAVVVGGKQVCGVAGLAAKRLAALLGAGPDLAGVAEVLAVHPVFLPRPYVDLRLSHADTELLVSLGPCPALGEADGLSWPQIMVEHDDRALSASVQAVAPLARLQRVSALPGTVATWAVTLDPDAEPAPQFDEVTLAEFSTGAAFAFQRPI
;
A
#
# COMPACT_ATOMS: atom_id res chain seq x y z
N MET A 1 -6.08 -17.20 -42.41
CA MET A 1 -4.84 -17.78 -41.83
C MET A 1 -3.85 -16.66 -41.62
N THR A 2 -3.86 -16.11 -40.42
CA THR A 2 -2.75 -15.37 -39.82
C THR A 2 -2.86 -15.70 -38.34
N GLN A 3 -2.27 -16.83 -37.96
CA GLN A 3 -2.11 -17.22 -36.56
C GLN A 3 -1.26 -16.15 -35.89
N HIS A 4 -1.87 -15.30 -35.08
CA HIS A 4 -1.14 -14.54 -34.07
C HIS A 4 -0.66 -15.56 -33.03
N SER A 5 0.60 -15.94 -33.13
CA SER A 5 1.30 -16.77 -32.17
C SER A 5 1.25 -16.10 -30.80
N LEU A 6 0.75 -16.79 -29.78
CA LEU A 6 0.72 -16.41 -28.35
C LEU A 6 2.13 -16.38 -27.71
N ALA A 7 3.17 -16.08 -28.49
CA ALA A 7 4.53 -16.01 -28.00
C ALA A 7 4.81 -14.61 -27.45
N GLY A 8 4.72 -14.46 -26.12
CA GLY A 8 5.42 -13.39 -25.43
C GLY A 8 4.65 -12.67 -24.32
N VAL A 9 4.12 -13.38 -23.32
CA VAL A 9 3.98 -12.73 -22.00
C VAL A 9 5.40 -12.36 -21.56
N SER A 10 5.62 -11.08 -21.30
CA SER A 10 6.87 -10.53 -20.81
C SER A 10 7.23 -11.22 -19.51
N ARG A 11 8.43 -11.79 -19.47
CA ARG A 11 9.02 -12.38 -18.25
C ARG A 11 8.93 -11.44 -17.05
N ARG A 12 9.01 -10.12 -17.29
CA ARG A 12 8.90 -9.08 -16.25
C ARG A 12 7.52 -9.01 -15.58
N ALA A 13 6.44 -9.35 -16.29
CA ALA A 13 5.12 -9.41 -15.66
C ALA A 13 5.03 -10.62 -14.72
N ALA A 14 5.48 -11.79 -15.17
CA ALA A 14 5.43 -13.01 -14.37
C ALA A 14 6.43 -13.01 -13.19
N GLU A 15 7.60 -12.40 -13.37
CA GLU A 15 8.70 -12.37 -12.42
C GLU A 15 9.13 -10.91 -12.14
N PRO A 16 8.32 -10.12 -11.39
CA PRO A 16 8.50 -8.67 -11.26
C PRO A 16 9.78 -8.24 -10.52
N PHE A 17 10.38 -9.18 -9.77
CA PHE A 17 11.59 -8.95 -8.99
C PHE A 17 12.85 -9.55 -9.62
N ALA A 18 12.70 -10.40 -10.63
CA ALA A 18 13.83 -11.10 -11.24
C ALA A 18 14.79 -10.12 -11.92
N GLY A 19 16.09 -10.32 -11.70
CA GLY A 19 17.16 -9.50 -12.29
C GLY A 19 17.38 -8.14 -11.64
N ARG A 20 16.62 -7.79 -10.59
CA ARG A 20 16.89 -6.61 -9.75
C ARG A 20 18.05 -6.88 -8.80
N SER A 21 18.84 -5.85 -8.48
CA SER A 21 19.89 -5.98 -7.47
C SER A 21 19.29 -6.04 -6.06
N HIS A 22 20.06 -6.56 -5.11
CA HIS A 22 19.67 -6.58 -3.69
C HIS A 22 19.29 -5.18 -3.18
N GLN A 23 20.08 -4.17 -3.57
CA GLN A 23 19.82 -2.77 -3.20
C GLN A 23 18.52 -2.25 -3.84
N ASP A 24 18.25 -2.56 -5.10
CA ASP A 24 17.02 -2.11 -5.77
C ASP A 24 15.77 -2.75 -5.14
N LEU A 25 15.85 -4.01 -4.71
CA LEU A 25 14.77 -4.68 -4.00
C LEU A 25 14.49 -4.03 -2.64
N ALA A 26 15.55 -3.68 -1.90
CA ALA A 26 15.39 -3.00 -0.62
C ALA A 26 14.77 -1.60 -0.79
N LEU A 27 15.21 -0.85 -1.80
CA LEU A 27 14.63 0.45 -2.14
C LEU A 27 13.17 0.33 -2.60
N LEU A 28 12.84 -0.70 -3.38
CA LEU A 28 11.47 -0.97 -3.81
C LEU A 28 10.55 -1.26 -2.62
N VAL A 29 10.98 -2.09 -1.67
CA VAL A 29 10.21 -2.34 -0.43
C VAL A 29 9.95 -1.05 0.33
N ARG A 30 10.95 -0.17 0.47
CA ARG A 30 10.78 1.15 1.12
C ARG A 30 9.76 2.02 0.39
N GLU A 31 9.82 2.02 -0.94
CA GLU A 31 8.90 2.80 -1.78
C GLU A 31 7.47 2.25 -1.71
N LEU A 32 7.28 0.93 -1.69
CA LEU A 32 5.97 0.29 -1.59
C LEU A 32 5.28 0.59 -0.25
N LEU A 33 6.03 0.67 0.85
CA LEU A 33 5.49 1.12 2.14
C LEU A 33 4.88 2.52 2.02
N LEU A 34 5.61 3.47 1.41
CA LEU A 34 5.11 4.83 1.22
C LEU A 34 3.94 4.88 0.25
N CYS A 35 3.99 4.15 -0.87
CA CYS A 35 2.87 4.04 -1.80
C CYS A 35 1.60 3.52 -1.12
N GLY A 36 1.70 2.53 -0.23
CA GLY A 36 0.57 2.05 0.57
C GLY A 36 0.01 3.13 1.49
N HIS A 37 0.87 3.90 2.15
CA HIS A 37 0.44 5.01 2.99
C HIS A 37 -0.29 6.14 2.21
N MET A 38 0.02 6.30 0.92
CA MET A 38 -0.62 7.32 0.06
C MET A 38 -2.06 6.98 -0.37
N ILE A 39 -2.56 5.78 -0.07
CA ILE A 39 -3.93 5.36 -0.38
C ILE A 39 -4.96 6.28 0.28
N ASP A 40 -4.77 6.61 1.57
CA ASP A 40 -5.65 7.53 2.30
C ASP A 40 -5.69 8.91 1.65
N ARG A 41 -4.54 9.39 1.15
CA ARG A 41 -4.45 10.71 0.48
C ARG A 41 -5.20 10.73 -0.85
N SER A 42 -5.42 9.55 -1.43
CA SER A 42 -6.22 9.36 -2.64
C SER A 42 -7.71 9.12 -2.34
N GLY A 43 -8.07 8.61 -1.16
CA GLY A 43 -9.45 8.27 -0.79
C GLY A 43 -10.16 9.30 0.10
N MET A 44 -9.49 9.78 1.15
CA MET A 44 -10.08 10.63 2.20
C MET A 44 -10.68 11.94 1.69
N PRO A 45 -10.06 12.67 0.74
CA PRO A 45 -10.66 13.88 0.19
C PRO A 45 -12.06 13.65 -0.40
N HIS A 46 -12.27 12.51 -1.07
CA HIS A 46 -13.57 12.14 -1.63
C HIS A 46 -14.59 11.81 -0.54
N LEU A 47 -14.16 11.24 0.58
CA LEU A 47 -15.02 11.04 1.75
C LEU A 47 -15.37 12.36 2.46
N ILE A 48 -14.44 13.32 2.53
CA ILE A 48 -14.70 14.66 3.08
C ILE A 48 -15.75 15.38 2.23
N GLU A 49 -15.58 15.38 0.91
CA GLU A 49 -16.55 15.97 -0.03
C GLU A 49 -17.94 15.36 0.17
N ARG A 50 -18.01 14.04 0.39
CA ARG A 50 -19.26 13.30 0.42
C ARG A 50 -19.97 13.26 1.78
N TYR A 51 -19.21 13.08 2.85
CA TYR A 51 -19.70 12.77 4.20
C TYR A 51 -19.24 13.77 5.26
N GLY A 52 -18.45 14.77 4.88
CA GLY A 52 -17.81 15.69 5.81
C GLY A 52 -16.70 15.00 6.62
N ARG A 53 -16.08 15.78 7.52
CA ARG A 53 -14.95 15.34 8.34
C ARG A 53 -15.30 14.14 9.23
N ASP A 54 -16.45 14.17 9.88
CA ASP A 54 -16.82 13.13 10.86
C ASP A 54 -17.10 11.80 10.15
N GLY A 55 -17.82 11.82 9.02
CA GLY A 55 -18.05 10.62 8.22
C GLY A 55 -16.76 10.06 7.59
N MET A 56 -15.82 10.92 7.20
CA MET A 56 -14.47 10.51 6.80
C MET A 56 -13.74 9.84 7.97
N ALA A 57 -13.76 10.42 9.17
CA ALA A 57 -13.07 9.87 10.34
C ALA A 57 -13.60 8.50 10.75
N GLU A 58 -14.93 8.31 10.73
CA GLU A 58 -15.56 7.02 10.99
C GLU A 58 -15.10 5.94 10.00
N ILE A 59 -15.01 6.29 8.71
CA ILE A 59 -14.53 5.36 7.68
C ILE A 59 -13.02 5.10 7.82
N ALA A 60 -12.21 6.12 8.11
CA ALA A 60 -10.77 5.95 8.33
C ALA A 60 -10.48 5.02 9.53
N ILE A 61 -11.24 5.15 10.62
CA ILE A 61 -11.14 4.23 11.76
C ILE A 61 -11.45 2.80 11.32
N ALA A 62 -12.58 2.58 10.63
CA ALA A 62 -12.98 1.25 10.15
C ALA A 62 -11.98 0.65 9.14
N GLU A 63 -11.43 1.47 8.24
CA GLU A 63 -10.44 1.08 7.25
C GLU A 63 -9.16 0.55 7.91
N TRP A 64 -8.54 1.35 8.80
CA TRP A 64 -7.31 0.95 9.45
C TRP A 64 -7.53 -0.21 10.43
N MET A 65 -8.63 -0.18 11.21
CA MET A 65 -8.99 -1.28 12.10
C MET A 65 -9.36 -2.57 11.33
N GLY A 66 -9.80 -2.45 10.08
CA GLY A 66 -10.10 -3.59 9.21
C GLY A 66 -8.88 -4.20 8.53
N ALA A 67 -7.95 -3.36 8.07
CA ALA A 67 -6.79 -3.83 7.34
C ALA A 67 -5.63 -4.24 8.26
N SER A 68 -5.31 -3.40 9.26
CA SER A 68 -4.05 -3.55 9.99
C SER A 68 -3.89 -4.84 10.76
N PRO A 69 -4.92 -5.36 11.44
CA PRO A 69 -4.76 -6.61 12.16
C PRO A 69 -4.52 -7.81 11.23
N ASN A 70 -5.06 -7.75 10.01
CA ASN A 70 -4.92 -8.80 9.00
C ASN A 70 -3.49 -8.84 8.46
N TYR A 71 -2.96 -7.73 7.94
CA TYR A 71 -1.60 -7.74 7.41
C TYR A 71 -0.52 -7.87 8.50
N SER A 72 -0.80 -7.44 9.74
CA SER A 72 0.15 -7.57 10.85
C SER A 72 0.47 -9.03 11.12
N ARG A 73 -0.57 -9.86 11.30
CA ARG A 73 -0.39 -11.30 11.52
C ARG A 73 0.34 -11.98 10.37
N ARG A 74 0.07 -11.56 9.13
CA ARG A 74 0.74 -12.11 7.94
C ARG A 74 2.22 -11.77 7.91
N MET A 75 2.59 -10.53 8.20
CA MET A 75 3.98 -10.09 8.19
C MET A 75 4.80 -10.75 9.31
N GLN A 76 4.19 -10.90 10.49
CA GLN A 76 4.79 -11.66 11.60
C GLN A 76 5.13 -13.09 11.16
N ALA A 77 4.16 -13.78 10.54
CA ALA A 77 4.33 -15.14 10.04
C ALA A 77 5.31 -15.28 8.88
N LEU A 78 5.32 -14.32 7.94
CA LEU A 78 6.26 -14.32 6.83
C LEU A 78 7.72 -14.34 7.32
N LEU A 79 7.98 -13.54 8.37
CA LEU A 79 9.32 -13.26 8.87
C LEU A 79 9.63 -13.95 10.22
N ASP A 80 8.81 -14.91 10.64
CA ASP A 80 9.04 -15.78 11.81
C ASP A 80 9.31 -14.97 13.10
N PHE A 81 8.51 -13.94 13.38
CA PHE A 81 8.67 -13.11 14.58
C PHE A 81 7.42 -13.02 15.47
N GLU A 82 6.48 -13.95 15.32
CA GLU A 82 5.30 -14.08 16.17
C GLU A 82 5.68 -14.27 17.64
N SER A 83 5.21 -13.37 18.48
CA SER A 83 5.28 -13.45 19.94
C SER A 83 4.29 -12.44 20.52
N PRO A 84 3.70 -12.67 21.71
CA PRO A 84 2.81 -11.71 22.34
C PRO A 84 3.54 -10.47 22.92
N SER A 85 4.84 -10.30 22.66
CA SER A 85 5.65 -9.21 23.22
C SER A 85 5.44 -7.86 22.54
N VAL A 86 5.77 -6.77 23.26
CA VAL A 86 5.82 -5.41 22.67
C VAL A 86 6.87 -5.28 21.56
N ALA A 87 7.93 -6.09 21.59
CA ALA A 87 8.95 -6.09 20.53
C ALA A 87 8.37 -6.54 19.19
N THR A 88 7.45 -7.51 19.19
CA THR A 88 6.73 -7.95 17.98
C THR A 88 5.84 -6.83 17.43
N ILE A 89 5.16 -6.08 18.30
CA ILE A 89 4.36 -4.90 17.87
C ILE A 89 5.27 -3.85 17.21
N CYS A 90 6.41 -3.54 17.81
CA CYS A 90 7.37 -2.57 17.26
C CYS A 90 7.89 -3.01 15.88
N LYS A 91 8.34 -4.27 15.73
CA LYS A 91 8.80 -4.82 14.45
C LYS A 91 7.72 -4.79 13.37
N ASN A 92 6.48 -5.05 13.76
CA ASN A 92 5.35 -5.05 12.85
C ASN A 92 5.10 -3.65 12.27
N ILE A 93 5.10 -2.61 13.11
CA ILE A 93 4.93 -1.21 12.67
C ILE A 93 6.02 -0.79 11.67
N GLN A 94 7.24 -1.33 11.79
CA GLN A 94 8.31 -1.06 10.81
C GLN A 94 8.07 -1.67 9.41
N LEU A 95 7.10 -2.58 9.29
CA LEU A 95 6.83 -3.37 8.09
C LEU A 95 5.36 -3.31 7.67
N ASP A 96 4.63 -2.31 8.14
CA ASP A 96 3.28 -2.00 7.71
C ASP A 96 3.19 -0.68 6.94
N ILE A 97 2.21 -0.58 6.05
CA ILE A 97 1.93 0.65 5.27
C ILE A 97 1.44 1.81 6.16
N GLY A 98 1.13 1.55 7.43
CA GLY A 98 0.83 2.55 8.44
C GLY A 98 2.09 3.21 9.00
N GLY A 99 3.28 2.62 8.82
CA GLY A 99 4.56 3.12 9.29
C GLY A 99 5.64 3.19 8.19
N PRO A 100 5.40 3.89 7.07
CA PRO A 100 6.41 4.02 6.02
C PRO A 100 7.68 4.68 6.53
N LEU A 101 8.81 3.95 6.43
CA LEU A 101 10.10 4.35 7.00
C LEU A 101 10.51 5.77 6.56
N GLU A 102 11.05 6.55 7.50
CA GLU A 102 11.44 7.97 7.35
C GLU A 102 10.27 8.95 7.12
N PHE A 103 9.21 8.57 6.41
CA PHE A 103 8.02 9.42 6.24
C PHE A 103 7.24 9.51 7.54
N LEU A 104 6.96 8.36 8.17
CA LEU A 104 6.62 8.25 9.57
C LEU A 104 7.85 7.71 10.30
N ASP A 105 8.65 8.62 10.83
CA ASP A 105 9.96 8.32 11.41
C ASP A 105 9.83 7.81 12.85
N PHE A 106 9.27 6.60 12.99
CA PHE A 106 9.11 5.93 14.27
C PHE A 106 10.47 5.59 14.92
N ARG A 107 10.63 6.04 16.16
CA ARG A 107 11.82 5.80 17.00
C ARG A 107 11.45 4.96 18.20
N PHE A 108 11.68 3.66 18.11
CA PHE A 108 11.30 2.71 19.15
C PHE A 108 12.37 2.55 20.23
N THR A 109 11.93 2.36 21.46
CA THR A 109 12.74 1.87 22.58
C THR A 109 11.98 0.73 23.26
N VAL A 110 12.54 -0.48 23.26
CA VAL A 110 11.97 -1.63 23.97
C VAL A 110 12.67 -1.76 25.30
N HIS A 111 11.92 -1.72 26.40
CA HIS A 111 12.45 -1.81 27.76
C HIS A 111 12.48 -3.25 28.26
N ASP A 112 11.40 -4.00 28.01
CA ASP A 112 11.23 -5.42 28.33
C ASP A 112 10.14 -6.06 27.43
N ASP A 113 9.67 -7.26 27.78
CA ASP A 113 8.67 -8.00 26.98
C ASP A 113 7.28 -7.34 26.95
N ASP A 114 6.97 -6.51 27.96
CA ASP A 114 5.66 -5.92 28.18
C ASP A 114 5.64 -4.39 28.01
N HIS A 115 6.81 -3.73 27.93
CA HIS A 115 6.91 -2.27 27.85
C HIS A 115 7.85 -1.79 26.73
N ALA A 116 7.32 -0.94 25.86
CA ALA A 116 8.09 -0.17 24.89
C ALA A 116 7.56 1.27 24.79
N GLU A 117 8.32 2.13 24.16
CA GLU A 117 7.93 3.49 23.81
C GLU A 117 8.30 3.77 22.36
N PHE A 118 7.58 4.69 21.73
CA PHE A 118 8.02 5.28 20.48
C PHE A 118 7.74 6.77 20.41
N HIS A 119 8.50 7.48 19.59
CA HIS A 119 8.20 8.84 19.18
C HIS A 119 8.39 8.98 17.67
N LEU A 120 7.78 10.01 17.07
CA LEU A 120 8.00 10.34 15.67
C LEU A 120 8.85 11.61 15.59
N ASP A 121 10.08 11.47 15.11
CA ASP A 121 10.94 12.61 14.75
C ASP A 121 10.35 13.39 13.56
N HIS A 122 9.59 12.69 12.72
CA HIS A 122 8.83 13.25 11.61
C HIS A 122 7.56 12.41 11.40
N CYS A 123 6.44 13.11 11.19
CA CYS A 123 5.17 12.50 10.84
C CYS A 123 4.64 13.20 9.59
N GLY A 124 4.88 12.62 8.42
CA GLY A 124 4.43 13.19 7.15
C GLY A 124 2.90 13.30 7.07
N ALA A 125 2.17 12.36 7.69
CA ALA A 125 0.72 12.45 7.80
C ALA A 125 0.28 13.73 8.54
N LEU A 126 0.97 14.11 9.62
CA LEU A 126 0.74 15.36 10.32
C LEU A 126 1.12 16.56 9.46
N MET A 127 2.23 16.52 8.72
CA MET A 127 2.65 17.63 7.85
C MET A 127 1.62 17.91 6.75
N ASP A 128 0.90 16.89 6.29
CA ASP A 128 -0.20 17.04 5.34
C ASP A 128 -1.43 17.70 5.99
N VAL A 129 -1.73 17.37 7.24
CA VAL A 129 -2.99 17.70 7.90
C VAL A 129 -2.92 18.98 8.74
N GLU A 130 -1.76 19.32 9.31
CA GLU A 130 -1.58 20.52 10.13
C GLU A 130 -1.95 21.82 9.39
N PRO A 131 -1.64 22.00 8.09
CA PRO A 131 -2.10 23.16 7.32
C PRO A 131 -3.63 23.25 7.19
N MET A 132 -4.36 22.15 7.39
CA MET A 132 -5.83 22.09 7.31
C MET A 132 -6.51 22.60 8.60
N GLY A 133 -5.75 22.83 9.67
CA GLY A 133 -6.23 23.41 10.92
C GLY A 133 -6.36 22.42 12.07
N GLU A 134 -6.43 22.96 13.30
CA GLU A 134 -6.39 22.18 14.55
C GLU A 134 -7.48 21.10 14.65
N ASP A 135 -8.66 21.36 14.10
CA ASP A 135 -9.75 20.38 14.08
C ASP A 135 -9.36 19.10 13.34
N TYR A 136 -8.74 19.22 12.16
CA TYR A 136 -8.30 18.06 11.39
C TYR A 136 -7.13 17.37 12.06
N VAL A 137 -6.24 18.13 12.70
CA VAL A 137 -5.16 17.57 13.53
C VAL A 137 -5.73 16.75 14.69
N HIS A 138 -6.75 17.26 15.39
CA HIS A 138 -7.40 16.51 16.47
C HIS A 138 -8.11 15.27 15.94
N THR A 139 -8.83 15.38 14.81
CA THR A 139 -9.46 14.21 14.18
C THR A 139 -8.44 13.12 13.89
N MET A 140 -7.30 13.44 13.26
CA MET A 140 -6.27 12.45 12.95
C MET A 140 -5.56 11.93 14.20
N CYS A 141 -4.92 12.81 14.96
CA CYS A 141 -4.00 12.44 16.05
C CYS A 141 -4.69 11.98 17.34
N HIS A 142 -5.99 12.25 17.50
CA HIS A 142 -6.73 11.87 18.72
C HIS A 142 -7.86 10.90 18.41
N THR A 143 -8.67 11.19 17.40
CA THR A 143 -9.89 10.42 17.14
C THR A 143 -9.59 9.16 16.34
N ILE A 144 -8.72 9.25 15.32
CA ILE A 144 -8.37 8.11 14.45
C ILE A 144 -7.24 7.28 15.07
N GLU A 145 -6.12 7.90 15.46
CA GLU A 145 -4.93 7.18 15.94
C GLU A 145 -5.17 6.32 17.19
N ASP A 146 -5.94 6.81 18.18
CA ASP A 146 -6.16 6.08 19.44
C ASP A 146 -6.75 4.66 19.22
N PRO A 147 -7.89 4.48 18.53
CA PRO A 147 -8.45 3.16 18.29
C PRO A 147 -7.64 2.33 17.28
N THR A 148 -7.02 2.94 16.28
CA THR A 148 -6.30 2.21 15.22
C THR A 148 -4.96 1.67 15.69
N PHE A 149 -4.24 2.39 16.56
CA PHE A 149 -3.05 1.86 17.21
C PHE A 149 -3.37 0.68 18.12
N ASP A 150 -4.44 0.77 18.92
CA ASP A 150 -4.88 -0.34 19.76
C ASP A 150 -5.30 -1.56 18.93
N ALA A 151 -6.01 -1.37 17.81
CA ALA A 151 -6.38 -2.45 16.90
C ALA A 151 -5.15 -3.15 16.29
N THR A 152 -4.16 -2.37 15.83
CA THR A 152 -2.91 -2.89 15.27
C THR A 152 -2.13 -3.69 16.31
N ALA A 153 -1.98 -3.16 17.52
CA ALA A 153 -1.30 -3.84 18.62
C ALA A 153 -2.03 -5.12 19.07
N ALA A 154 -3.37 -5.08 19.11
CA ALA A 154 -4.21 -6.21 19.51
C ALA A 154 -4.10 -7.42 18.56
N ALA A 155 -3.64 -7.22 17.33
CA ALA A 155 -3.35 -8.29 16.39
C ALA A 155 -2.26 -9.25 16.91
N THR A 156 -1.27 -8.68 17.63
CA THR A 156 -0.15 -9.36 18.26
C THR A 156 -0.48 -9.82 19.67
N ASN A 157 -1.05 -8.92 20.49
CA ASN A 157 -1.45 -9.22 21.86
C ASN A 157 -2.71 -8.42 22.24
N PRO A 158 -3.85 -9.06 22.51
CA PRO A 158 -5.10 -8.37 22.80
C PRO A 158 -5.07 -7.53 24.09
N ARG A 159 -4.06 -7.72 24.95
CA ARG A 159 -3.86 -6.93 26.17
C ARG A 159 -2.89 -5.75 25.96
N ALA A 160 -2.34 -5.58 24.76
CA ALA A 160 -1.54 -4.42 24.43
C ALA A 160 -2.39 -3.15 24.37
N ARG A 161 -1.83 -2.02 24.82
CA ARG A 161 -2.40 -0.67 24.71
C ARG A 161 -1.32 0.29 24.24
N ILE A 162 -1.67 1.15 23.29
CA ILE A 162 -0.82 2.23 22.83
C ILE A 162 -1.40 3.56 23.33
N ARG A 163 -0.67 4.30 24.17
CA ARG A 163 -1.20 5.51 24.81
C ARG A 163 -0.27 6.71 24.61
N PRO A 164 -0.81 7.91 24.35
CA PRO A 164 0.01 9.07 24.05
C PRO A 164 0.66 9.59 25.34
N ILE A 165 1.95 9.90 25.25
CA ILE A 165 2.67 10.77 26.20
C ILE A 165 2.41 12.23 25.82
N HIS A 166 2.56 12.53 24.52
CA HIS A 166 2.06 13.77 23.92
C HIS A 166 1.73 13.57 22.45
N ARG A 167 0.88 14.46 21.93
CA ARG A 167 0.44 14.45 20.54
C ARG A 167 0.15 15.87 20.04
N PRO A 168 0.08 16.08 18.72
CA PRO A 168 -0.34 17.35 18.12
C PRO A 168 -1.73 17.79 18.60
N PRO A 169 -2.12 19.08 18.45
CA PRO A 169 -1.42 20.17 17.76
C PRO A 169 -0.07 20.53 18.35
N ARG A 170 0.90 20.86 17.48
CA ARG A 170 2.25 21.24 17.91
C ARG A 170 2.22 22.69 18.43
N ILE A 171 2.41 22.84 19.73
CA ILE A 171 2.49 24.15 20.40
C ILE A 171 3.79 24.22 21.20
N PRO A 172 4.78 25.05 20.80
CA PRO A 172 4.85 25.81 19.54
C PRO A 172 4.90 24.90 18.30
N ALA A 173 4.67 25.47 17.10
CA ALA A 173 4.60 24.73 15.83
C ALA A 173 5.91 24.05 15.42
N ASP A 174 7.01 24.26 16.14
CA ASP A 174 8.30 23.59 15.98
C ASP A 174 8.56 22.52 17.05
N ARG A 175 7.55 22.16 17.87
CA ARG A 175 7.68 21.13 18.91
C ARG A 175 8.13 19.79 18.30
N GLN A 176 9.17 19.23 18.92
CA GLN A 176 9.71 17.91 18.65
C GLN A 176 9.77 17.05 19.93
N PRO A 177 9.69 15.71 19.81
CA PRO A 177 9.23 14.98 18.63
C PRO A 177 7.76 15.33 18.31
N HIS A 178 7.29 15.05 17.08
CA HIS A 178 5.91 15.38 16.67
C HIS A 178 4.86 14.75 17.61
N CYS A 179 5.06 13.50 17.99
CA CYS A 179 4.30 12.78 19.01
C CYS A 179 5.18 11.77 19.75
N ALA A 180 4.73 11.32 20.92
CA ALA A 180 5.38 10.29 21.73
C ALA A 180 4.34 9.41 22.42
N TRP A 181 4.60 8.11 22.51
CA TRP A 181 3.63 7.09 22.92
C TRP A 181 4.29 5.96 23.71
N THR A 182 3.53 5.36 24.61
CA THR A 182 3.88 4.10 25.30
C THR A 182 3.14 2.94 24.64
N ILE A 183 3.79 1.78 24.53
CA ILE A 183 3.19 0.48 24.23
C ILE A 183 3.32 -0.36 25.51
N THR A 184 2.19 -0.80 26.06
CA THR A 184 2.17 -1.61 27.28
C THR A 184 1.28 -2.81 27.11
N VAL A 185 1.79 -3.99 27.45
CA VAL A 185 1.00 -5.20 27.67
C VAL A 185 0.74 -5.30 29.17
N ASP A 186 -0.51 -5.09 29.59
CA ASP A 186 -0.90 -5.29 30.99
C ASP A 186 -1.57 -6.68 31.13
N PRO A 187 -0.94 -7.65 31.81
CA PRO A 187 -1.53 -8.98 32.02
C PRO A 187 -2.87 -8.95 32.75
N GLY A 188 -3.14 -7.89 33.54
CA GLY A 188 -4.38 -7.68 34.28
C GLY A 188 -5.49 -7.00 33.48
N ALA A 189 -5.19 -6.33 32.36
CA ALA A 189 -6.17 -5.60 31.57
C ALA A 189 -7.03 -6.55 30.74
N ASP A 190 -8.34 -6.31 30.66
CA ASP A 190 -9.23 -7.11 29.81
C ASP A 190 -8.74 -7.13 28.34
N PRO A 191 -8.76 -8.29 27.66
CA PRO A 191 -8.36 -8.37 26.27
C PRO A 191 -9.30 -7.51 25.41
N LEU A 192 -8.74 -6.71 24.51
CA LEU A 192 -9.52 -6.02 23.48
C LEU A 192 -10.16 -7.07 22.57
N PRO A 193 -11.41 -6.84 22.12
CA PRO A 193 -11.98 -7.64 21.07
C PRO A 193 -11.16 -7.48 19.80
N PHE A 194 -11.07 -8.54 19.01
CA PHE A 194 -10.57 -8.40 17.65
C PHE A 194 -11.56 -7.51 16.86
N PRO A 195 -11.10 -6.53 16.07
CA PRO A 195 -12.01 -5.60 15.39
C PRO A 195 -12.98 -6.31 14.46
N ALA A 196 -14.27 -5.96 14.53
CA ALA A 196 -15.29 -6.54 13.66
C ALA A 196 -15.00 -6.25 12.17
N ASP A 197 -14.47 -5.06 11.87
CA ASP A 197 -14.04 -4.71 10.52
C ASP A 197 -12.89 -5.62 10.04
N ALA A 198 -11.99 -6.04 10.93
CA ALA A 198 -10.91 -6.97 10.58
C ALA A 198 -11.42 -8.37 10.30
N GLU A 199 -12.41 -8.85 11.06
CA GLU A 199 -13.10 -10.12 10.78
C GLU A 199 -13.76 -10.10 9.41
N ARG A 200 -14.45 -9.00 9.08
CA ARG A 200 -15.10 -8.82 7.77
C ARG A 200 -14.10 -8.79 6.62
N VAL A 201 -12.98 -8.09 6.77
CA VAL A 201 -11.91 -8.05 5.75
C VAL A 201 -11.24 -9.41 5.62
N ALA A 202 -11.10 -10.19 6.70
CA ALA A 202 -10.52 -11.54 6.67
C ALA A 202 -11.31 -12.54 5.81
N ASP A 203 -12.58 -12.24 5.53
CA ASP A 203 -13.44 -13.06 4.66
C ASP A 203 -13.25 -12.80 3.16
N SER A 204 -12.49 -11.77 2.77
CA SER A 204 -12.19 -11.45 1.37
C SER A 204 -11.25 -12.46 0.71
N GLU A 205 -11.28 -12.50 -0.63
CA GLU A 205 -10.36 -13.36 -1.40
C GLU A 205 -8.90 -12.94 -1.17
N VAL A 206 -8.59 -11.64 -1.11
CA VAL A 206 -7.24 -11.15 -0.83
C VAL A 206 -6.70 -11.62 0.52
N ALA A 207 -7.51 -11.56 1.58
CA ALA A 207 -7.06 -11.93 2.92
C ALA A 207 -6.76 -13.44 3.05
N ARG A 208 -7.47 -14.26 2.26
CA ARG A 208 -7.36 -15.73 2.25
C ARG A 208 -6.23 -16.27 1.37
N LEU A 209 -5.51 -15.41 0.66
CA LEU A 209 -4.33 -15.83 -0.09
C LEU A 209 -3.30 -16.48 0.83
N PRO A 210 -2.54 -17.48 0.34
CA PRO A 210 -1.39 -17.98 1.08
C PRO A 210 -0.39 -16.85 1.36
N LEU A 211 0.46 -17.02 2.36
CA LEU A 211 1.60 -16.11 2.60
C LEU A 211 2.49 -16.08 1.35
N ALA A 212 3.08 -14.90 1.09
CA ALA A 212 4.04 -14.74 0.01
C ALA A 212 5.17 -15.78 0.11
N VAL A 213 5.55 -16.33 -1.05
CA VAL A 213 6.62 -17.31 -1.15
C VAL A 213 7.88 -16.61 -1.62
N ARG A 214 9.00 -16.86 -0.93
CA ARG A 214 10.33 -16.38 -1.33
C ARG A 214 10.68 -16.95 -2.71
N PRO A 215 10.93 -16.12 -3.74
CA PRO A 215 11.28 -16.62 -5.07
C PRO A 215 12.59 -17.41 -5.05
N THR A 216 12.62 -18.55 -5.75
CA THR A 216 13.78 -19.45 -5.78
C THR A 216 14.86 -19.01 -6.77
N ASP A 217 14.53 -18.05 -7.65
CA ASP A 217 15.44 -17.44 -8.62
C ASP A 217 16.18 -16.21 -8.07
N LEU A 218 15.87 -15.81 -6.83
CA LEU A 218 16.57 -14.75 -6.11
C LEU A 218 17.45 -15.33 -4.98
N PRO A 219 18.60 -14.70 -4.66
CA PRO A 219 19.43 -15.13 -3.54
C PRO A 219 18.70 -15.06 -2.19
N ASP A 220 18.88 -16.10 -1.38
CA ASP A 220 18.45 -16.18 0.03
C ASP A 220 19.64 -16.17 1.00
N THR A 221 20.85 -15.90 0.49
CA THR A 221 22.13 -15.96 1.22
C THR A 221 22.81 -14.60 1.38
N ASP A 222 22.27 -13.54 0.78
CA ASP A 222 22.78 -12.16 0.84
C ASP A 222 22.16 -11.33 1.97
N GLY A 223 21.40 -11.95 2.87
CA GLY A 223 20.81 -11.31 4.04
C GLY A 223 20.05 -12.29 4.92
N ALA A 224 19.34 -11.77 5.91
CA ALA A 224 18.47 -12.55 6.79
C ALA A 224 17.17 -12.95 6.07
N ASN A 225 16.69 -14.16 6.36
CA ASN A 225 15.41 -14.65 5.83
C ASN A 225 14.24 -14.46 6.81
N ASP A 226 14.52 -13.90 7.99
CA ASP A 226 13.57 -13.73 9.09
C ASP A 226 13.89 -12.47 9.91
N TYR A 227 13.02 -12.15 10.87
CA TYR A 227 13.19 -11.08 11.84
C TYR A 227 13.07 -11.61 13.29
N ARG A 228 13.58 -12.82 13.58
CA ARG A 228 13.55 -13.42 14.93
C ARG A 228 14.39 -12.70 15.96
N GLY A 229 15.50 -12.10 15.51
CA GLY A 229 16.44 -11.38 16.37
C GLY A 229 15.80 -10.20 17.11
N PRO A 230 16.55 -9.49 17.97
CA PRO A 230 16.04 -8.30 18.67
C PRO A 230 15.38 -7.29 17.71
N MET A 231 14.41 -6.52 18.23
CA MET A 231 13.88 -5.36 17.49
C MET A 231 15.04 -4.39 17.20
N ASP A 232 15.17 -3.99 15.94
CA ASP A 232 16.19 -3.09 15.45
C ASP A 232 15.56 -1.70 15.24
N PRO A 233 15.82 -0.70 16.11
CA PRO A 233 15.16 0.60 16.03
C PRO A 233 15.56 1.40 14.78
N ASP A 234 16.66 1.03 14.11
CA ASP A 234 17.16 1.65 12.88
C ASP A 234 17.11 0.66 11.71
N LEU A 235 16.04 -0.13 11.64
CA LEU A 235 15.82 -1.17 10.62
C LEU A 235 16.23 -0.72 9.22
N ARG A 236 17.30 -1.33 8.71
CA ARG A 236 17.73 -1.22 7.32
C ARG A 236 17.17 -2.40 6.54
N LEU A 237 16.35 -2.14 5.53
CA LEU A 237 15.72 -3.18 4.71
C LEU A 237 16.76 -4.05 3.99
N SER A 238 17.94 -3.50 3.65
CA SER A 238 19.05 -4.27 3.06
C SER A 238 19.56 -5.41 3.94
N ARG A 239 19.17 -5.48 5.22
CA ARG A 239 19.47 -6.64 6.07
C ARG A 239 18.79 -7.92 5.60
N PHE A 240 17.64 -7.82 4.93
CA PHE A 240 16.87 -8.98 4.48
C PHE A 240 17.45 -9.45 3.15
N SER A 241 17.44 -10.77 2.91
CA SER A 241 17.91 -11.33 1.64
C SER A 241 17.07 -10.84 0.45
N SER A 242 17.61 -10.91 -0.76
CA SER A 242 16.88 -10.56 -1.99
C SER A 242 15.56 -11.33 -2.11
N ALA A 243 15.57 -12.63 -1.84
CA ALA A 243 14.36 -13.47 -1.88
C ALA A 243 13.34 -13.08 -0.80
N THR A 244 13.79 -12.63 0.38
CA THR A 244 12.91 -12.16 1.46
C THR A 244 12.34 -10.78 1.16
N LEU A 245 13.13 -9.86 0.58
CA LEU A 245 12.66 -8.56 0.13
C LEU A 245 11.56 -8.67 -0.93
N ALA A 246 11.70 -9.60 -1.87
CA ALA A 246 10.66 -9.88 -2.85
C ALA A 246 9.36 -10.38 -2.20
N ALA A 247 9.46 -11.27 -1.20
CA ALA A 247 8.29 -11.74 -0.46
C ALA A 247 7.63 -10.62 0.37
N ILE A 248 8.44 -9.75 0.99
CA ILE A 248 7.94 -8.55 1.69
C ILE A 248 7.21 -7.63 0.69
N ALA A 249 7.77 -7.40 -0.50
CA ALA A 249 7.14 -6.56 -1.52
C ALA A 249 5.76 -7.09 -1.95
N GLU A 250 5.59 -8.40 -2.11
CA GLU A 250 4.28 -9.03 -2.39
C GLU A 250 3.30 -8.82 -1.23
N GLU A 251 3.73 -9.05 0.03
CA GLU A 251 2.86 -8.79 1.19
C GLU A 251 2.51 -7.31 1.34
N LEU A 252 3.42 -6.37 1.04
CA LEU A 252 3.13 -4.92 1.07
C LEU A 252 2.07 -4.52 0.05
N ALA A 253 2.13 -5.08 -1.17
CA ALA A 253 1.08 -4.89 -2.15
C ALA A 253 -0.26 -5.50 -1.69
N LEU A 254 -0.21 -6.65 -0.99
CA LEU A 254 -1.38 -7.24 -0.35
C LEU A 254 -1.97 -6.32 0.72
N GLN A 255 -1.14 -5.65 1.54
CA GLN A 255 -1.62 -4.66 2.53
C GLN A 255 -2.39 -3.53 1.86
N CYS A 256 -1.92 -3.06 0.69
CA CYS A 256 -2.60 -2.01 -0.08
C CYS A 256 -4.02 -2.45 -0.49
N HIS A 257 -4.17 -3.69 -0.96
CA HIS A 257 -5.47 -4.24 -1.32
C HIS A 257 -6.36 -4.46 -0.09
N LEU A 258 -5.82 -4.93 1.05
CA LEU A 258 -6.59 -5.04 2.30
C LEU A 258 -7.09 -3.68 2.78
N LEU A 259 -6.27 -2.63 2.68
CA LEU A 259 -6.65 -1.27 3.03
C LEU A 259 -7.80 -0.78 2.14
N SER A 260 -7.67 -0.93 0.82
CA SER A 260 -8.76 -0.59 -0.10
C SER A 260 -10.05 -1.38 0.19
N ARG A 261 -9.94 -2.67 0.52
CA ARG A 261 -11.10 -3.48 0.92
C ARG A 261 -11.76 -2.90 2.18
N ALA A 262 -10.95 -2.61 3.19
CA ALA A 262 -11.41 -2.05 4.45
C ALA A 262 -12.01 -0.65 4.30
N PHE A 263 -11.60 0.11 3.28
CA PHE A 263 -12.21 1.40 2.89
C PHE A 263 -13.58 1.24 2.22
N LEU A 264 -13.69 0.32 1.25
CA LEU A 264 -14.88 0.20 0.40
C LEU A 264 -16.08 -0.42 1.12
N LEU A 265 -15.85 -1.27 2.10
CA LEU A 265 -16.89 -1.92 2.89
C LEU A 265 -17.76 -0.92 3.69
N PRO A 266 -17.21 -0.03 4.53
CA PRO A 266 -18.01 0.98 5.24
C PRO A 266 -18.60 2.05 4.29
N VAL A 267 -17.97 2.34 3.15
CA VAL A 267 -18.59 3.18 2.10
C VAL A 267 -19.84 2.51 1.54
N THR A 268 -19.77 1.20 1.29
CA THR A 268 -20.89 0.39 0.83
C THR A 268 -22.03 0.37 1.85
N ASP A 269 -21.71 0.23 3.14
CA ASP A 269 -22.72 0.25 4.20
C ASP A 269 -23.42 1.62 4.29
N ARG A 270 -22.66 2.70 4.09
CA ARG A 270 -23.18 4.07 4.18
C ARG A 270 -23.99 4.50 2.96
N SER A 271 -23.61 4.08 1.76
CA SER A 271 -24.15 4.66 0.52
C SER A 271 -24.40 3.66 -0.62
N GLY A 272 -24.21 2.37 -0.36
CA GLY A 272 -24.47 1.29 -1.31
C GLY A 272 -23.34 1.04 -2.31
N GLY A 273 -23.37 -0.12 -2.96
CA GLY A 273 -22.29 -0.59 -3.83
C GLY A 273 -22.02 0.31 -5.04
N ALA A 274 -23.04 0.93 -5.61
CA ALA A 274 -22.86 1.84 -6.75
C ALA A 274 -22.00 3.06 -6.39
N GLU A 275 -22.19 3.63 -5.19
CA GLU A 275 -21.35 4.73 -4.70
C GLU A 275 -19.94 4.23 -4.35
N ALA A 276 -19.84 3.05 -3.74
CA ALA A 276 -18.55 2.45 -3.43
C ALA A 276 -17.69 2.22 -4.68
N VAL A 277 -18.28 1.80 -5.81
CA VAL A 277 -17.59 1.72 -7.10
C VAL A 277 -17.07 3.09 -7.55
N VAL A 278 -17.87 4.15 -7.44
CA VAL A 278 -17.45 5.51 -7.85
C VAL A 278 -16.32 6.03 -6.98
N VAL A 279 -16.46 5.95 -5.65
CA VAL A 279 -15.42 6.42 -4.72
C VAL A 279 -14.16 5.56 -4.84
N GLY A 280 -14.33 4.24 -4.99
CA GLY A 280 -13.23 3.30 -5.22
C GLY A 280 -12.47 3.57 -6.52
N GLY A 281 -13.18 3.88 -7.61
CA GLY A 281 -12.61 4.30 -8.88
C GLY A 281 -11.76 5.56 -8.75
N LYS A 282 -12.23 6.55 -7.99
CA LYS A 282 -11.46 7.76 -7.70
C LYS A 282 -10.22 7.48 -6.84
N GLN A 283 -10.38 6.71 -5.75
CA GLN A 283 -9.26 6.32 -4.87
C GLN A 283 -8.17 5.59 -5.65
N VAL A 284 -8.53 4.58 -6.45
CA VAL A 284 -7.57 3.82 -7.24
C VAL A 284 -6.93 4.66 -8.34
N CYS A 285 -7.68 5.56 -9.00
CA CYS A 285 -7.12 6.49 -9.99
C CYS A 285 -6.02 7.37 -9.39
N GLY A 286 -6.29 7.98 -8.22
CA GLY A 286 -5.34 8.84 -7.54
C GLY A 286 -4.07 8.11 -7.13
N VAL A 287 -4.20 7.00 -6.39
CA VAL A 287 -3.02 6.27 -5.88
C VAL A 287 -2.25 5.59 -7.01
N ALA A 288 -2.91 5.12 -8.06
CA ALA A 288 -2.25 4.46 -9.18
C ALA A 288 -1.42 5.41 -10.04
N GLY A 289 -1.86 6.65 -10.24
CA GLY A 289 -1.05 7.66 -10.90
C GLY A 289 0.12 8.12 -10.02
N LEU A 290 -0.13 8.38 -8.73
CA LEU A 290 0.91 8.83 -7.80
C LEU A 290 2.01 7.78 -7.59
N ALA A 291 1.62 6.53 -7.30
CA ALA A 291 2.58 5.44 -7.13
C ALA A 291 3.37 5.18 -8.41
N ALA A 292 2.76 5.28 -9.59
CA ALA A 292 3.47 5.13 -10.86
C ALA A 292 4.56 6.19 -11.05
N LYS A 293 4.33 7.46 -10.68
CA LYS A 293 5.38 8.50 -10.73
C LYS A 293 6.56 8.17 -9.81
N ARG A 294 6.26 7.75 -8.58
CA ARG A 294 7.29 7.42 -7.58
C ARG A 294 8.10 6.20 -8.00
N LEU A 295 7.43 5.16 -8.48
CA LEU A 295 8.08 3.96 -9.01
C LEU A 295 8.88 4.26 -10.28
N ALA A 296 8.39 5.12 -11.19
CA ALA A 296 9.16 5.52 -12.37
C ALA A 296 10.47 6.23 -11.98
N ALA A 297 10.40 7.16 -11.01
CA ALA A 297 11.56 7.85 -10.50
C ALA A 297 12.55 6.88 -9.81
N LEU A 298 12.06 5.98 -8.97
CA LEU A 298 12.87 4.95 -8.31
C LEU A 298 13.61 4.06 -9.32
N LEU A 299 12.88 3.58 -10.33
CA LEU A 299 13.41 2.64 -11.32
C LEU A 299 14.26 3.30 -12.40
N GLY A 300 14.29 4.63 -12.46
CA GLY A 300 14.86 5.37 -13.60
C GLY A 300 14.16 5.03 -14.92
N ALA A 301 12.86 4.76 -14.87
CA ALA A 301 12.08 4.34 -16.03
C ALA A 301 11.99 5.47 -17.07
N GLY A 302 12.29 5.15 -18.33
CA GLY A 302 12.11 6.08 -19.44
C GLY A 302 10.62 6.33 -19.73
N PRO A 303 10.26 7.47 -20.35
CA PRO A 303 8.89 7.77 -20.77
C PRO A 303 8.54 7.01 -22.06
N ASP A 304 8.77 5.70 -22.07
CA ASP A 304 8.54 4.81 -23.19
C ASP A 304 7.75 3.55 -22.76
N LEU A 305 7.39 2.70 -23.73
CA LEU A 305 6.59 1.49 -23.44
C LEU A 305 7.34 0.49 -22.53
N ALA A 306 8.67 0.45 -22.59
CA ALA A 306 9.47 -0.42 -21.74
C ALA A 306 9.50 0.09 -20.29
N GLY A 307 9.60 1.41 -20.10
CA GLY A 307 9.47 2.06 -18.80
C GLY A 307 8.08 1.89 -18.20
N VAL A 308 7.03 2.03 -19.00
CA VAL A 308 5.65 1.72 -18.58
C VAL A 308 5.55 0.26 -18.11
N ALA A 309 6.08 -0.69 -18.89
CA ALA A 309 6.04 -2.10 -18.52
C ALA A 309 6.83 -2.40 -17.23
N GLU A 310 7.98 -1.75 -17.02
CA GLU A 310 8.77 -1.85 -15.79
C GLU A 310 8.00 -1.39 -14.55
N VAL A 311 7.35 -0.22 -14.65
CA VAL A 311 6.58 0.35 -13.54
C VAL A 311 5.37 -0.51 -13.23
N LEU A 312 4.55 -0.87 -14.24
CA LEU A 312 3.36 -1.70 -14.05
C LEU A 312 3.70 -3.08 -13.47
N ALA A 313 4.89 -3.63 -13.77
CA ALA A 313 5.32 -4.91 -13.22
C ALA A 313 5.46 -4.87 -11.69
N VAL A 314 5.90 -3.78 -11.08
CA VAL A 314 6.08 -3.69 -9.62
C VAL A 314 5.02 -2.83 -8.92
N HIS A 315 4.02 -2.37 -9.65
CA HIS A 315 3.02 -1.45 -9.13
C HIS A 315 2.01 -2.18 -8.21
N PRO A 316 1.71 -1.64 -7.01
CA PRO A 316 0.93 -2.36 -5.98
C PRO A 316 -0.51 -2.65 -6.40
N VAL A 317 -1.12 -1.87 -7.30
CA VAL A 317 -2.45 -2.18 -7.86
C VAL A 317 -2.48 -3.52 -8.64
N PHE A 318 -1.33 -3.98 -9.14
CA PHE A 318 -1.21 -5.21 -9.91
C PHE A 318 -0.44 -6.32 -9.17
N LEU A 319 -0.15 -6.13 -7.88
CA LEU A 319 0.51 -7.09 -7.00
C LEU A 319 -0.35 -7.34 -5.77
N PRO A 320 -0.29 -8.50 -5.10
CA PRO A 320 0.60 -9.62 -5.37
C PRO A 320 0.14 -10.45 -6.58
N ARG A 321 1.06 -11.17 -7.23
CA ARG A 321 0.73 -11.97 -8.44
C ARG A 321 -0.30 -13.08 -8.21
N PRO A 322 -0.32 -13.77 -7.06
CA PRO A 322 -1.42 -14.68 -6.72
C PRO A 322 -2.80 -14.00 -6.67
N TYR A 323 -2.88 -12.68 -6.43
CA TYR A 323 -4.15 -11.94 -6.42
C TYR A 323 -4.51 -11.36 -7.79
N VAL A 324 -3.52 -10.86 -8.53
CA VAL A 324 -3.69 -10.18 -9.82
C VAL A 324 -2.83 -10.82 -10.90
N ASP A 325 -3.47 -11.47 -11.87
CA ASP A 325 -2.81 -12.04 -13.06
C ASP A 325 -2.57 -10.96 -14.12
N LEU A 326 -1.57 -10.10 -13.87
CA LEU A 326 -1.09 -9.11 -14.83
C LEU A 326 -0.23 -9.78 -15.90
N ARG A 327 -0.57 -9.54 -17.17
CA ARG A 327 0.20 -9.99 -18.33
C ARG A 327 0.55 -8.79 -19.21
N LEU A 328 1.84 -8.62 -19.47
CA LEU A 328 2.36 -7.56 -20.31
C LEU A 328 2.98 -8.20 -21.55
N SER A 329 2.67 -7.77 -22.76
CA SER A 329 3.33 -8.27 -23.98
C SER A 329 3.62 -7.13 -24.93
N HIS A 330 4.84 -7.09 -25.49
CA HIS A 330 5.18 -6.11 -26.52
C HIS A 330 4.79 -6.66 -27.90
N ALA A 331 4.07 -5.86 -28.67
CA ALA A 331 3.75 -6.13 -30.07
C ALA A 331 4.25 -4.94 -30.91
N ASP A 332 5.39 -5.09 -31.59
CA ASP A 332 6.05 -4.09 -32.46
C ASP A 332 6.09 -2.63 -31.95
N THR A 333 4.95 -1.92 -32.03
CA THR A 333 4.78 -0.50 -31.70
C THR A 333 3.84 -0.24 -30.49
N GLU A 334 3.34 -1.29 -29.86
CA GLU A 334 2.43 -1.21 -28.73
C GLU A 334 2.82 -2.16 -27.58
N LEU A 335 2.42 -1.77 -26.36
CA LEU A 335 2.43 -2.62 -25.18
C LEU A 335 0.99 -3.06 -24.92
N LEU A 336 0.74 -4.36 -24.94
CA LEU A 336 -0.52 -4.92 -24.50
C LEU A 336 -0.46 -5.19 -23.00
N VAL A 337 -1.38 -4.57 -22.27
CA VAL A 337 -1.61 -4.79 -20.84
C VAL A 337 -2.87 -5.62 -20.73
N SER A 338 -2.79 -6.79 -20.11
CA SER A 338 -3.96 -7.68 -19.95
C SER A 338 -4.09 -8.17 -18.52
N LEU A 339 -5.32 -8.40 -18.10
CA LEU A 339 -5.62 -9.11 -16.86
C LEU A 339 -6.20 -10.49 -17.20
N GLY A 340 -5.62 -11.53 -16.62
CA GLY A 340 -6.17 -12.88 -16.64
C GLY A 340 -7.26 -13.09 -15.58
N PRO A 341 -7.95 -14.24 -15.60
CA PRO A 341 -8.80 -14.64 -14.49
C PRO A 341 -7.97 -14.76 -13.20
N CYS A 342 -8.33 -14.02 -12.15
CA CYS A 342 -7.58 -13.97 -10.90
C CYS A 342 -8.52 -13.73 -9.69
N PRO A 343 -8.07 -14.01 -8.45
CA PRO A 343 -8.90 -13.85 -7.26
C PRO A 343 -9.42 -12.42 -7.05
N ALA A 344 -8.69 -11.39 -7.50
CA ALA A 344 -9.17 -10.02 -7.41
C ALA A 344 -10.49 -9.77 -8.15
N LEU A 345 -10.80 -10.55 -9.19
CA LEU A 345 -12.06 -10.47 -9.93
C LEU A 345 -13.15 -11.39 -9.37
N GLY A 346 -12.85 -12.10 -8.28
CA GLY A 346 -13.74 -13.07 -7.63
C GLY A 346 -14.31 -12.58 -6.31
N GLU A 347 -14.06 -11.35 -5.90
CA GLU A 347 -14.60 -10.79 -4.67
C GLU A 347 -16.12 -10.69 -4.76
N ALA A 348 -16.83 -11.26 -3.78
CA ALA A 348 -18.27 -11.49 -3.89
C ALA A 348 -19.12 -10.21 -4.00
N ASP A 349 -18.62 -9.08 -3.50
CA ASP A 349 -19.27 -7.77 -3.57
C ASP A 349 -18.90 -6.96 -4.83
N GLY A 350 -17.96 -7.45 -5.62
CA GLY A 350 -17.46 -6.80 -6.83
C GLY A 350 -16.53 -5.60 -6.60
N LEU A 351 -16.03 -5.41 -5.38
CA LEU A 351 -15.33 -4.20 -4.97
C LEU A 351 -13.82 -4.40 -4.73
N SER A 352 -13.08 -4.77 -5.77
CA SER A 352 -11.61 -4.70 -5.76
C SER A 352 -11.09 -3.70 -6.77
N TRP A 353 -9.86 -3.20 -6.60
CA TRP A 353 -9.25 -2.32 -7.59
C TRP A 353 -9.20 -2.95 -9.00
N PRO A 354 -8.72 -4.19 -9.21
CA PRO A 354 -8.75 -4.81 -10.54
C PRO A 354 -10.16 -4.99 -11.10
N GLN A 355 -11.14 -5.31 -10.25
CA GLN A 355 -12.51 -5.49 -10.71
C GLN A 355 -13.17 -4.17 -11.11
N ILE A 356 -13.01 -3.12 -10.30
CA ILE A 356 -13.45 -1.76 -10.65
C ILE A 356 -12.81 -1.32 -11.98
N MET A 357 -11.50 -1.58 -12.16
CA MET A 357 -10.78 -1.25 -13.38
C MET A 357 -11.31 -1.98 -14.62
N VAL A 358 -11.69 -3.25 -14.49
CA VAL A 358 -12.16 -4.08 -15.60
C VAL A 358 -13.61 -3.79 -15.96
N GLU A 359 -14.47 -3.59 -14.96
CA GLU A 359 -15.92 -3.59 -15.12
C GLU A 359 -16.53 -2.16 -15.16
N HIS A 360 -15.83 -1.16 -14.63
CA HIS A 360 -16.41 0.16 -14.37
C HIS A 360 -15.57 1.34 -14.87
N ASP A 361 -14.29 1.43 -14.49
CA ASP A 361 -13.46 2.60 -14.76
C ASP A 361 -11.97 2.25 -14.88
N ASP A 362 -11.43 2.27 -16.10
CA ASP A 362 -10.01 1.98 -16.39
C ASP A 362 -9.08 3.21 -16.29
N ARG A 363 -9.58 4.34 -15.76
CA ARG A 363 -8.77 5.56 -15.56
C ARG A 363 -7.56 5.33 -14.68
N ALA A 364 -7.59 4.39 -13.74
CA ALA A 364 -6.41 4.05 -12.95
C ALA A 364 -5.26 3.47 -13.78
N LEU A 365 -5.55 2.61 -14.76
CA LEU A 365 -4.53 2.14 -15.70
C LEU A 365 -4.03 3.28 -16.58
N SER A 366 -4.94 4.14 -17.06
CA SER A 366 -4.56 5.33 -17.83
C SER A 366 -3.64 6.26 -17.03
N ALA A 367 -3.98 6.51 -15.76
CA ALA A 367 -3.21 7.34 -14.84
C ALA A 367 -1.82 6.75 -14.59
N SER A 368 -1.70 5.45 -14.32
CA SER A 368 -0.40 4.79 -14.16
C SER A 368 0.46 4.86 -15.41
N VAL A 369 -0.13 4.61 -16.59
CA VAL A 369 0.59 4.65 -17.87
C VAL A 369 1.07 6.07 -18.21
N GLN A 370 0.19 7.06 -18.10
CA GLN A 370 0.47 8.44 -18.48
C GLN A 370 1.37 9.16 -17.46
N ALA A 371 1.37 8.71 -16.19
CA ALA A 371 2.33 9.15 -15.19
C ALA A 371 3.78 8.82 -15.57
N VAL A 372 4.01 7.71 -16.28
CA VAL A 372 5.33 7.30 -16.77
C VAL A 372 5.62 7.92 -18.14
N ALA A 373 4.67 7.78 -19.06
CA ALA A 373 4.81 8.23 -20.45
C ALA A 373 3.62 9.14 -20.82
N PRO A 374 3.75 10.48 -20.68
CA PRO A 374 2.64 11.41 -20.91
C PRO A 374 2.10 11.41 -22.36
N LEU A 375 2.91 10.98 -23.33
CA LEU A 375 2.51 10.83 -24.74
C LEU A 375 1.81 9.50 -25.03
N ALA A 376 1.69 8.62 -24.03
CA ALA A 376 1.03 7.34 -24.22
C ALA A 376 -0.49 7.51 -24.41
N ARG A 377 -1.06 6.63 -25.23
CA ARG A 377 -2.49 6.48 -25.43
C ARG A 377 -2.88 5.07 -25.06
N LEU A 378 -3.90 4.96 -24.23
CA LEU A 378 -4.48 3.70 -23.80
C LEU A 378 -5.81 3.51 -24.52
N GLN A 379 -6.00 2.34 -25.13
CA GLN A 379 -7.27 1.94 -25.71
C GLN A 379 -7.63 0.53 -25.27
N ARG A 380 -8.84 0.36 -24.72
CA ARG A 380 -9.38 -0.97 -24.46
C ARG A 380 -9.67 -1.67 -25.79
N VAL A 381 -9.12 -2.87 -25.97
CA VAL A 381 -9.27 -3.69 -27.18
C VAL A 381 -9.98 -5.00 -26.84
N SER A 382 -10.27 -5.83 -27.85
CA SER A 382 -10.79 -7.17 -27.62
C SER A 382 -9.84 -7.97 -26.74
N ALA A 383 -10.38 -8.61 -25.70
CA ALA A 383 -9.59 -9.43 -24.78
C ALA A 383 -8.84 -10.53 -25.54
N LEU A 384 -7.56 -10.69 -25.24
CA LEU A 384 -6.75 -11.78 -25.78
C LEU A 384 -7.21 -13.13 -25.23
N PRO A 385 -6.95 -14.25 -25.93
CA PRO A 385 -7.27 -15.58 -25.44
C PRO A 385 -6.74 -15.83 -24.02
N GLY A 386 -7.62 -16.28 -23.13
CA GLY A 386 -7.27 -16.57 -21.73
C GLY A 386 -7.08 -15.34 -20.84
N THR A 387 -7.55 -14.17 -21.28
CA THR A 387 -7.61 -12.91 -20.50
C THR A 387 -9.06 -12.45 -20.35
N VAL A 388 -9.34 -11.66 -19.31
CA VAL A 388 -10.67 -11.04 -19.11
C VAL A 388 -10.76 -9.65 -19.75
N ALA A 389 -9.64 -8.94 -19.85
CA ALA A 389 -9.55 -7.60 -20.41
C ALA A 389 -8.15 -7.35 -20.95
N THR A 390 -8.07 -6.60 -22.04
CA THR A 390 -6.81 -6.18 -22.67
C THR A 390 -6.91 -4.71 -23.09
N TRP A 391 -5.83 -3.98 -22.85
CA TRP A 391 -5.61 -2.62 -23.31
C TRP A 391 -4.34 -2.56 -24.16
N ALA A 392 -4.41 -1.82 -25.26
CA ALA A 392 -3.26 -1.47 -26.07
C ALA A 392 -2.75 -0.09 -25.64
N VAL A 393 -1.45 -0.02 -25.34
CA VAL A 393 -0.72 1.22 -25.05
C VAL A 393 0.18 1.53 -26.23
N THR A 394 -0.01 2.70 -26.85
CA THR A 394 0.86 3.20 -27.92
C THR A 394 1.48 4.52 -27.51
N LEU A 395 2.63 4.86 -28.10
CA LEU A 395 3.22 6.20 -27.99
C LEU A 395 2.91 6.97 -29.27
N ASP A 396 2.32 8.14 -29.12
CA ASP A 396 2.15 9.09 -30.22
C ASP A 396 3.11 10.27 -30.02
N PRO A 397 4.24 10.31 -30.76
CA PRO A 397 5.25 11.36 -30.58
C PRO A 397 4.78 12.73 -31.06
N ASP A 398 3.73 12.79 -31.89
CA ASP A 398 3.17 14.02 -32.44
C ASP A 398 1.98 14.54 -31.62
N ALA A 399 1.55 13.78 -30.61
CA ALA A 399 0.48 14.16 -29.71
C ALA A 399 0.94 15.14 -28.62
N GLU A 400 -0.02 15.91 -28.09
CA GLU A 400 0.19 16.64 -26.83
C GLU A 400 0.23 15.67 -25.64
N PRO A 401 1.03 15.96 -24.59
CA PRO A 401 0.98 15.23 -23.32
C PRO A 401 -0.45 15.13 -22.77
N ALA A 402 -0.84 13.93 -22.35
CA ALA A 402 -2.14 13.72 -21.71
C ALA A 402 -2.23 14.59 -20.44
N PRO A 403 -3.37 15.26 -20.21
CA PRO A 403 -3.57 15.99 -18.97
C PRO A 403 -3.59 15.00 -17.81
N GLN A 404 -2.98 15.40 -16.70
CA GLN A 404 -3.06 14.64 -15.46
C GLN A 404 -4.50 14.57 -14.95
N PHE A 405 -4.89 13.41 -14.41
CA PHE A 405 -6.17 13.22 -13.78
C PHE A 405 -6.29 14.03 -12.47
N ASP A 406 -7.46 14.62 -12.23
CA ASP A 406 -7.72 15.41 -11.03
C ASP A 406 -7.54 14.59 -9.75
N GLU A 407 -7.85 13.30 -9.76
CA GLU A 407 -7.65 12.39 -8.62
C GLU A 407 -6.16 12.23 -8.27
N VAL A 408 -5.27 12.26 -9.26
CA VAL A 408 -3.81 12.21 -9.05
C VAL A 408 -3.33 13.55 -8.52
N THR A 409 -3.79 14.66 -9.12
CA THR A 409 -3.49 16.02 -8.63
C THR A 409 -3.94 16.21 -7.20
N LEU A 410 -5.08 15.64 -6.83
CA LEU A 410 -5.57 15.64 -5.46
C LEU A 410 -4.62 14.84 -4.57
N ALA A 411 -4.30 13.59 -4.88
CA ALA A 411 -3.37 12.79 -4.06
C ALA A 411 -2.00 13.48 -3.84
N GLU A 412 -1.54 14.30 -4.79
CA GLU A 412 -0.30 15.06 -4.71
C GLU A 412 -0.29 16.23 -3.72
N PHE A 413 -1.41 16.55 -3.05
CA PHE A 413 -1.39 17.49 -1.93
C PHE A 413 -0.48 16.99 -0.79
N SER A 414 -0.30 15.67 -0.68
CA SER A 414 0.54 15.06 0.34
C SER A 414 2.02 15.39 0.11
N THR A 415 2.71 15.74 1.19
CA THR A 415 4.18 15.82 1.24
C THR A 415 4.85 14.51 0.86
N GLY A 416 4.15 13.38 0.97
CA GLY A 416 4.58 12.06 0.53
C GLY A 416 4.82 11.97 -0.98
N ALA A 417 4.14 12.80 -1.79
CA ALA A 417 4.29 12.79 -3.24
C ALA A 417 5.71 13.16 -3.68
N ALA A 418 6.30 14.17 -3.04
CA ALA A 418 7.66 14.64 -3.31
C ALA A 418 8.69 14.16 -2.27
N PHE A 419 8.29 13.28 -1.35
CA PHE A 419 9.18 12.82 -0.28
C PHE A 419 10.37 12.06 -0.84
N ALA A 420 11.56 12.46 -0.39
CA ALA A 420 12.83 11.85 -0.75
C ALA A 420 13.47 11.23 0.49
N PHE A 421 13.65 9.91 0.45
CA PHE A 421 14.36 9.18 1.48
C PHE A 421 15.83 9.61 1.56
N GLN A 422 16.37 9.75 2.78
CA GLN A 422 17.72 10.25 3.01
C GLN A 422 18.63 9.22 3.67
N ARG A 423 18.07 8.24 4.38
CA ARG A 423 18.85 7.25 5.13
C ARG A 423 19.34 6.11 4.24
N PRO A 424 20.48 5.50 4.61
CA PRO A 424 20.94 4.25 4.01
C PRO A 424 19.86 3.18 4.10
N ILE A 425 19.76 2.37 3.05
CA ILE A 425 18.76 1.30 2.93
C ILE A 425 19.18 0.03 3.62
#